data_AF-A0A2N0V2S4-F1
#
_entry.id   AF-A0A2N0V2S4-F1
#
_cell.length_a   1.000
_cell.length_b   1.000
_cell.length_c   1.000
_cell.angle_alpha   90.00
_cell.angle_beta   90.00
_cell.angle_gamma   90.00
#
_symmetry.space_group_name_H-M   'P 1'
#
loop_
_entity.id
_entity.type
_entity.pdbx_description
1 polymer ?
#
loop_
_entity_poly.entity_id
_entity_poly.type
_entity_poly.pdbx_seq_one_letter_code
_entity_poly.pdbx_strand_id
1 'polypeptide(L)'
;MKHSIAKLTLVGALIAPSVSFAASVGGVTWNEASGFDLTMNGTIWETEANNVGDVVTFFGTVSNVNGTTTFVAPGAELSYFGTFTLSNAGNFDGDVNGEAIFNLASMTFYYDATADFDASNSATANDGNIWLTLTGHDYDAYGLGPTGLGAIYAELNGASISSLGDTGGGYGAWDVLGGQAALFFDTNTVSTINGVSVGANNADFTFSDSFQPSGVPGLLTGTGELKGKTGSVPEPGSLLLLSVGLLGMGLRKSYR
;
A
#
# COMPACT_ATOMS: atom_id res chain seq x y z
N MET A 1 52.35 -9.87 46.03
CA MET A 1 52.37 -10.40 44.64
C MET A 1 51.90 -11.86 44.74
N LYS A 2 50.84 -12.36 44.10
CA LYS A 2 50.17 -12.01 42.84
C LYS A 2 48.67 -12.30 42.99
N HIS A 3 47.83 -11.42 42.45
CA HIS A 3 46.36 -11.53 42.47
C HIS A 3 45.87 -12.69 41.59
N SER A 4 44.89 -13.45 42.07
CA SER A 4 44.14 -14.38 41.22
C SER A 4 43.09 -13.60 40.42
N ILE A 5 43.32 -13.42 39.13
CA ILE A 5 42.32 -12.90 38.20
C ILE A 5 41.47 -14.09 37.76
N ALA A 6 40.28 -14.23 38.32
CA ALA A 6 39.26 -15.12 37.80
C ALA A 6 38.79 -14.54 36.45
N LYS A 7 39.11 -15.22 35.35
CA LYS A 7 38.56 -14.91 34.03
C LYS A 7 37.08 -15.27 34.02
N LEU A 8 36.21 -14.27 34.09
CA LEU A 8 34.79 -14.43 33.79
C LEU A 8 34.61 -14.36 32.26
N THR A 9 34.64 -15.51 31.62
CA THR A 9 34.27 -15.63 30.19
C THR A 9 32.74 -15.68 30.12
N LEU A 10 32.10 -14.53 29.89
CA LEU A 10 30.70 -14.47 29.50
C LEU A 10 30.63 -14.52 27.98
N VAL A 11 30.55 -15.73 27.41
CA VAL A 11 30.17 -15.92 26.01
C VAL A 11 28.92 -16.79 26.02
N GLY A 12 27.80 -16.15 25.74
CA GLY A 12 26.49 -16.77 25.64
C GLY A 12 25.53 -15.78 25.02
N ALA A 13 25.87 -15.31 23.81
CA ALA A 13 24.91 -14.64 22.96
C ALA A 13 23.83 -15.69 22.62
N LEU A 14 22.72 -15.64 23.34
CA LEU A 14 21.48 -16.30 22.95
C LEU A 14 21.03 -15.63 21.65
N ILE A 15 21.46 -16.17 20.51
CA ILE A 15 20.81 -15.92 19.23
C ILE A 15 19.50 -16.71 19.31
N ALA A 16 18.49 -16.12 19.94
CA ALA A 16 17.13 -16.60 19.73
C ALA A 16 16.80 -16.30 18.26
N PRO A 17 16.39 -17.28 17.45
CA PRO A 17 15.84 -16.98 16.14
C PRO A 17 14.63 -16.07 16.36
N SER A 18 14.64 -14.89 15.75
CA SER A 18 13.45 -14.05 15.61
C SER A 18 12.44 -14.85 14.80
N VAL A 19 11.48 -15.45 15.50
CA VAL A 19 10.29 -15.98 14.86
C VAL A 19 9.47 -14.77 14.41
N SER A 20 9.54 -14.45 13.11
CA SER A 20 8.74 -13.37 12.52
C SER A 20 7.26 -13.69 12.77
N PHE A 21 6.62 -12.91 13.63
CA PHE A 21 5.18 -12.94 13.84
C PHE A 21 4.52 -11.97 12.87
N ALA A 22 3.25 -12.22 12.53
CA ALA A 22 2.46 -11.26 11.78
C ALA A 22 2.46 -9.92 12.53
N ALA A 23 2.89 -8.86 11.86
CA ALA A 23 2.86 -7.51 12.39
C ALA A 23 1.42 -7.02 12.41
N SER A 24 1.02 -6.30 13.46
CA SER A 24 -0.31 -5.71 13.58
C SER A 24 -0.20 -4.25 14.00
N VAL A 25 -0.72 -3.36 13.15
CA VAL A 25 -0.68 -1.91 13.36
C VAL A 25 -2.05 -1.35 13.06
N GLY A 26 -2.63 -0.61 14.01
CA GLY A 26 -3.93 0.02 13.84
C GLY A 26 -5.08 -0.97 13.55
N GLY A 27 -4.96 -2.23 13.99
CA GLY A 27 -5.97 -3.27 13.76
C GLY A 27 -5.82 -4.07 12.46
N VAL A 28 -4.88 -3.68 11.60
CA VAL A 28 -4.54 -4.39 10.36
C VAL A 28 -3.29 -5.24 10.57
N THR A 29 -3.35 -6.49 10.13
CA THR A 29 -2.33 -7.52 10.37
C THR A 29 -1.81 -8.08 9.06
N TRP A 30 -0.49 -8.18 8.91
CA TRP A 30 0.15 -8.75 7.72
C TRP A 30 1.37 -9.59 8.10
N ASN A 31 1.84 -10.42 7.17
CA ASN A 31 3.00 -11.27 7.36
C ASN A 31 4.19 -10.75 6.54
N GLU A 32 5.15 -10.10 7.21
CA GLU A 32 6.38 -9.54 6.61
C GLU A 32 7.27 -10.62 5.95
N ALA A 33 7.19 -11.87 6.42
CA ALA A 33 7.95 -12.99 5.88
C ALA A 33 7.26 -13.67 4.69
N SER A 34 6.14 -13.13 4.22
CA SER A 34 5.42 -13.66 3.06
C SER A 34 6.29 -13.60 1.79
N GLY A 35 6.17 -14.60 0.92
CA GLY A 35 6.80 -14.58 -0.40
C GLY A 35 6.22 -13.50 -1.34
N PHE A 36 5.04 -12.99 -0.99
CA PHE A 36 4.37 -11.83 -1.55
C PHE A 36 4.17 -10.83 -0.40
N ASP A 37 5.28 -10.32 0.14
CA ASP A 37 5.24 -9.32 1.20
C ASP A 37 4.39 -8.12 0.74
N LEU A 38 3.54 -7.66 1.66
CA LEU A 38 2.52 -6.63 1.48
C LEU A 38 1.87 -6.57 0.10
N THR A 39 0.98 -7.52 -0.16
CA THR A 39 0.08 -7.50 -1.32
C THR A 39 -1.36 -7.36 -0.84
N MET A 40 -1.99 -6.23 -1.15
CA MET A 40 -3.38 -5.96 -0.85
C MET A 40 -4.22 -6.12 -2.11
N ASN A 41 -5.35 -6.83 -2.02
CA ASN A 41 -6.30 -6.95 -3.12
C ASN A 41 -7.66 -6.44 -2.67
N GLY A 42 -8.38 -5.74 -3.54
CA GLY A 42 -9.65 -5.12 -3.18
C GLY A 42 -10.61 -4.91 -4.35
N THR A 43 -11.79 -4.43 -4.02
CA THR A 43 -12.78 -3.96 -5.00
C THR A 43 -12.64 -2.45 -5.18
N ILE A 44 -12.70 -1.96 -6.40
CA ILE A 44 -12.63 -0.53 -6.72
C ILE A 44 -13.98 -0.08 -7.28
N TRP A 45 -14.40 1.10 -6.86
CA TRP A 45 -15.47 1.89 -7.45
C TRP A 45 -14.92 3.26 -7.77
N GLU A 46 -15.17 3.77 -8.97
CA GLU A 46 -14.62 5.05 -9.40
C GLU A 46 -15.56 5.79 -10.33
N THR A 47 -15.51 7.12 -10.30
CA THR A 47 -16.25 7.97 -11.24
C THR A 47 -15.55 8.00 -12.59
N GLU A 48 -16.31 8.03 -13.68
CA GLU A 48 -15.75 8.18 -15.02
C GLU A 48 -15.06 9.55 -15.23
N ALA A 49 -13.93 9.55 -15.94
CA ALA A 49 -13.34 10.75 -16.53
C ALA A 49 -13.68 10.83 -18.01
N ASN A 50 -13.98 12.02 -18.51
CA ASN A 50 -14.35 12.25 -19.92
C ASN A 50 -13.46 13.30 -20.60
N ASN A 51 -12.93 14.25 -19.82
CA ASN A 51 -12.15 15.37 -20.31
C ASN A 51 -10.92 15.59 -19.43
N VAL A 52 -9.82 16.03 -20.04
CA VAL A 52 -8.64 16.49 -19.30
C VAL A 52 -9.05 17.58 -18.30
N GLY A 53 -8.63 17.40 -17.05
CA GLY A 53 -9.02 18.22 -15.90
C GLY A 53 -10.12 17.60 -15.03
N ASP A 54 -10.79 16.53 -15.49
CA ASP A 54 -11.76 15.81 -14.68
C ASP A 54 -11.05 15.15 -13.48
N VAL A 55 -11.69 15.27 -12.30
CA VAL A 55 -11.25 14.62 -11.07
C VAL A 55 -12.02 13.33 -10.92
N VAL A 56 -11.30 12.21 -10.95
CA VAL A 56 -11.84 10.91 -10.61
C VAL A 56 -11.78 10.73 -9.10
N THR A 57 -12.90 10.35 -8.52
CA THR A 57 -12.96 9.86 -7.15
C THR A 57 -13.03 8.34 -7.20
N PHE A 58 -12.22 7.67 -6.41
CA PHE A 58 -12.22 6.22 -6.29
C PHE A 58 -12.25 5.79 -4.83
N PHE A 59 -12.90 4.66 -4.56
CA PHE A 59 -13.07 4.14 -3.22
C PHE A 59 -13.33 2.63 -3.25
N GLY A 60 -13.18 1.97 -2.11
CA GLY A 60 -13.29 0.53 -2.07
C GLY A 60 -12.94 -0.08 -0.73
N THR A 61 -12.84 -1.42 -0.73
CA THR A 61 -12.43 -2.21 0.42
C THR A 61 -11.33 -3.18 0.06
N VAL A 62 -10.40 -3.36 0.99
CA VAL A 62 -9.40 -4.42 0.94
C VAL A 62 -10.06 -5.73 1.33
N SER A 63 -9.93 -6.73 0.46
CA SER A 63 -10.51 -8.07 0.64
C SER A 63 -9.51 -9.05 1.27
N ASN A 64 -8.22 -8.88 1.02
CA ASN A 64 -7.16 -9.66 1.62
C ASN A 64 -5.83 -8.90 1.63
N VAL A 65 -5.00 -9.24 2.60
CA VAL A 65 -3.59 -8.84 2.69
C VAL A 65 -2.75 -10.10 2.75
N ASN A 66 -1.76 -10.20 1.86
CA ASN A 66 -0.92 -11.38 1.68
C ASN A 66 -1.79 -12.65 1.54
N GLY A 67 -2.81 -12.60 0.70
CA GLY A 67 -3.73 -13.72 0.45
C GLY A 67 -4.57 -14.15 1.66
N THR A 68 -4.50 -13.44 2.78
CA THR A 68 -5.23 -13.74 4.01
C THR A 68 -6.41 -12.78 4.16
N THR A 69 -7.61 -13.33 4.35
CA THR A 69 -8.85 -12.54 4.55
C THR A 69 -9.09 -12.15 6.01
N THR A 70 -8.40 -12.80 6.96
CA THR A 70 -8.48 -12.49 8.39
C THR A 70 -7.38 -11.50 8.82
N PHE A 71 -7.16 -10.47 8.01
CA PHE A 71 -6.13 -9.46 8.23
C PHE A 71 -6.61 -8.33 9.16
N VAL A 72 -7.92 -8.22 9.38
CA VAL A 72 -8.56 -7.37 10.39
C VAL A 72 -9.36 -8.23 11.38
N ALA A 73 -9.76 -7.63 12.51
CA ALA A 73 -10.62 -8.32 13.48
C ALA A 73 -11.99 -8.69 12.87
N PRO A 74 -12.66 -9.76 13.34
CA PRO A 74 -14.01 -10.07 12.88
C PRO A 74 -14.98 -8.89 13.09
N GLY A 75 -15.67 -8.50 12.04
CA GLY A 75 -16.60 -7.36 12.06
C GLY A 75 -15.95 -6.00 11.83
N ALA A 76 -14.63 -5.94 11.60
CA ALA A 76 -13.90 -4.76 11.16
C ALA A 76 -13.66 -4.81 9.64
N GLU A 77 -13.29 -3.68 9.07
CA GLU A 77 -12.92 -3.53 7.65
C GLU A 77 -11.74 -2.58 7.45
N LEU A 78 -11.13 -2.68 6.27
CA LEU A 78 -10.14 -1.74 5.79
C LEU A 78 -10.63 -1.19 4.45
N SER A 79 -11.18 0.02 4.48
CA SER A 79 -11.65 0.74 3.31
C SER A 79 -10.61 1.73 2.83
N TYR A 80 -10.79 2.26 1.62
CA TYR A 80 -9.97 3.34 1.11
C TYR A 80 -10.79 4.32 0.28
N PHE A 81 -10.31 5.56 0.25
CA PHE A 81 -10.86 6.65 -0.53
C PHE A 81 -9.72 7.48 -1.11
N GLY A 82 -9.89 7.91 -2.35
CA GLY A 82 -8.87 8.69 -3.04
C GLY A 82 -9.40 9.46 -4.23
N THR A 83 -8.51 10.27 -4.79
CA THR A 83 -8.76 11.02 -6.02
C THR A 83 -7.54 11.07 -6.90
N PHE A 84 -7.74 11.19 -8.20
CA PHE A 84 -6.72 11.56 -9.18
C PHE A 84 -7.33 12.41 -10.29
N THR A 85 -6.52 13.21 -10.98
CA THR A 85 -7.00 14.15 -12.02
C THR A 85 -6.49 13.73 -13.39
N LEU A 86 -7.36 13.67 -14.38
CA LEU A 86 -6.99 13.35 -15.76
C LEU A 86 -6.11 14.48 -16.31
N SER A 87 -4.83 14.23 -16.52
CA SER A 87 -3.87 15.23 -17.00
C SER A 87 -3.69 15.19 -18.50
N ASN A 88 -3.79 14.01 -19.10
CA ASN A 88 -3.63 13.79 -20.53
C ASN A 88 -4.40 12.55 -20.97
N ALA A 89 -4.90 12.56 -22.20
CA ALA A 89 -5.54 11.41 -22.82
C ALA A 89 -5.20 11.39 -24.32
N GLY A 90 -4.99 10.21 -24.87
CA GLY A 90 -4.60 10.07 -26.26
C GLY A 90 -4.23 8.65 -26.61
N ASN A 91 -3.43 8.50 -27.67
CA ASN A 91 -2.77 7.26 -28.01
C ASN A 91 -1.26 7.54 -27.99
N PHE A 92 -0.57 7.05 -26.97
CA PHE A 92 0.80 7.38 -26.64
C PHE A 92 1.82 6.35 -27.11
N ASP A 93 1.39 5.09 -27.32
CA ASP A 93 2.26 4.00 -27.75
C ASP A 93 2.06 3.59 -29.22
N GLY A 94 1.06 4.16 -29.90
CA GLY A 94 0.76 3.93 -31.31
C GLY A 94 -0.16 2.74 -31.59
N ASP A 95 -0.78 2.13 -30.58
CA ASP A 95 -1.66 0.97 -30.75
C ASP A 95 -3.09 1.37 -31.20
N VAL A 96 -4.11 0.53 -30.96
CA VAL A 96 -5.52 0.84 -31.31
C VAL A 96 -6.35 1.34 -30.12
N ASN A 97 -5.76 1.29 -28.93
CA ASN A 97 -6.36 1.63 -27.67
C ASN A 97 -6.12 3.11 -27.37
N GLY A 98 -6.88 3.62 -26.41
CA GLY A 98 -6.65 4.93 -25.83
C GLY A 98 -6.02 4.77 -24.46
N GLU A 99 -5.14 5.70 -24.13
CA GLU A 99 -4.50 5.78 -22.83
C GLU A 99 -4.87 7.08 -22.13
N ALA A 100 -4.81 7.03 -20.81
CA ALA A 100 -4.98 8.18 -19.94
C ALA A 100 -3.84 8.26 -18.94
N ILE A 101 -3.42 9.48 -18.67
CA ILE A 101 -2.42 9.80 -17.65
C ILE A 101 -3.11 10.63 -16.59
N PHE A 102 -2.93 10.24 -15.33
CA PHE A 102 -3.51 10.93 -14.19
C PHE A 102 -2.42 11.40 -13.22
N ASN A 103 -2.62 12.60 -12.68
CA ASN A 103 -1.74 13.22 -11.70
C ASN A 103 -2.51 13.59 -10.43
N LEU A 104 -1.80 14.22 -9.49
CA LEU A 104 -2.38 14.67 -8.21
C LEU A 104 -3.09 13.53 -7.47
N ALA A 105 -2.57 12.32 -7.60
CA ALA A 105 -3.18 11.14 -7.03
C ALA A 105 -2.99 11.14 -5.50
N SER A 106 -4.06 10.80 -4.79
CA SER A 106 -4.04 10.59 -3.35
C SER A 106 -4.93 9.41 -2.99
N MET A 107 -4.52 8.63 -2.00
CA MET A 107 -5.29 7.52 -1.47
C MET A 107 -5.10 7.47 0.04
N THR A 108 -6.19 7.30 0.78
CA THR A 108 -6.13 7.05 2.22
C THR A 108 -6.89 5.79 2.55
N PHE A 109 -6.26 4.92 3.33
CA PHE A 109 -6.85 3.73 3.93
C PHE A 109 -7.38 4.05 5.32
N TYR A 110 -8.55 3.51 5.62
CA TYR A 110 -9.27 3.71 6.85
C TYR A 110 -9.55 2.35 7.49
N TYR A 111 -9.08 2.15 8.72
CA TYR A 111 -9.48 1.00 9.52
C TYR A 111 -10.76 1.37 10.27
N ASP A 112 -11.83 0.62 10.02
CA ASP A 112 -13.05 0.69 10.81
C ASP A 112 -13.27 -0.60 11.60
N ALA A 113 -13.60 -0.47 12.88
CA ALA A 113 -13.98 -1.58 13.75
C ALA A 113 -15.42 -2.08 13.51
N THR A 114 -16.20 -1.38 12.69
CA THR A 114 -17.55 -1.77 12.28
C THR A 114 -17.65 -1.87 10.76
N ALA A 115 -17.77 -3.08 10.22
CA ALA A 115 -17.90 -3.28 8.79
C ALA A 115 -19.28 -2.82 8.30
N ASP A 116 -19.33 -1.69 7.59
CA ASP A 116 -20.52 -1.09 7.02
C ASP A 116 -20.29 -0.43 5.65
N PHE A 117 -19.18 -0.74 4.97
CA PHE A 117 -18.92 -0.27 3.60
C PHE A 117 -20.11 -0.52 2.66
N ASP A 118 -20.51 0.54 1.97
CA ASP A 118 -21.55 0.54 0.97
C ASP A 118 -21.03 1.20 -0.32
N ALA A 119 -20.90 0.40 -1.38
CA ALA A 119 -20.50 0.84 -2.71
C ALA A 119 -21.40 1.95 -3.29
N SER A 120 -22.65 2.06 -2.83
CA SER A 120 -23.59 3.11 -3.24
C SER A 120 -23.44 4.41 -2.45
N ASN A 121 -22.64 4.40 -1.37
CA ASN A 121 -22.39 5.55 -0.52
C ASN A 121 -20.89 5.67 -0.19
N SER A 122 -20.15 6.43 -1.00
CA SER A 122 -18.70 6.61 -0.86
C SER A 122 -18.26 7.23 0.48
N ALA A 123 -19.17 7.83 1.25
CA ALA A 123 -18.86 8.33 2.59
C ALA A 123 -18.60 7.21 3.60
N THR A 124 -19.05 5.98 3.33
CA THR A 124 -18.73 4.78 4.14
C THR A 124 -17.31 4.26 3.91
N ALA A 125 -16.58 4.83 2.95
CA ALA A 125 -15.20 4.43 2.67
C ALA A 125 -14.15 5.27 3.42
N ASN A 126 -14.59 6.28 4.19
CA ASN A 126 -13.70 7.26 4.85
C ASN A 126 -14.14 7.65 6.28
N ASP A 127 -14.94 6.82 6.93
CA ASP A 127 -15.47 6.99 8.29
C ASP A 127 -14.64 6.29 9.38
N GLY A 128 -13.67 5.47 9.00
CA GLY A 128 -12.71 4.84 9.91
C GLY A 128 -11.56 5.73 10.38
N ASN A 129 -10.62 5.12 11.12
CA ASN A 129 -9.37 5.77 11.52
C ASN A 129 -8.34 5.70 10.37
N ILE A 130 -7.65 6.81 10.09
CA ILE A 130 -6.58 6.85 9.08
C ILE A 130 -5.48 5.85 9.45
N TRP A 131 -5.32 4.83 8.60
CA TRP A 131 -4.33 3.78 8.77
C TRP A 131 -3.07 4.05 7.93
N LEU A 132 -3.25 4.41 6.65
CA LEU A 132 -2.17 4.71 5.71
C LEU A 132 -2.64 5.77 4.72
N THR A 133 -1.82 6.77 4.45
CA THR A 133 -2.05 7.78 3.43
C THR A 133 -0.92 7.71 2.41
N LEU A 134 -1.29 7.65 1.13
CA LEU A 134 -0.40 7.60 -0.01
C LEU A 134 -0.62 8.81 -0.92
N THR A 135 0.44 9.19 -1.62
CA THR A 135 0.41 10.17 -2.72
C THR A 135 0.99 9.54 -3.97
N GLY A 136 0.52 9.98 -5.14
CA GLY A 136 1.01 9.48 -6.42
C GLY A 136 2.49 9.79 -6.62
N HIS A 137 3.24 8.79 -7.08
CA HIS A 137 4.62 8.96 -7.49
C HIS A 137 4.67 9.21 -8.99
N ASP A 138 4.90 10.45 -9.40
CA ASP A 138 4.93 10.81 -10.82
C ASP A 138 6.19 10.26 -11.52
N TYR A 139 6.00 9.47 -12.57
CA TYR A 139 7.07 9.00 -13.47
C TYR A 139 6.63 9.17 -14.93
N ASP A 140 7.42 8.77 -15.92
CA ASP A 140 7.06 8.86 -17.36
C ASP A 140 6.95 7.46 -17.96
N ALA A 141 5.73 6.88 -17.94
CA ALA A 141 5.50 5.52 -18.40
C ALA A 141 5.67 5.36 -19.92
N TYR A 142 5.38 6.40 -20.69
CA TYR A 142 5.34 6.36 -22.17
C TYR A 142 6.56 7.00 -22.84
N GLY A 143 7.51 7.54 -22.08
CA GLY A 143 8.70 8.19 -22.64
C GLY A 143 8.42 9.53 -23.33
N LEU A 144 7.35 10.23 -22.92
CA LEU A 144 6.91 11.50 -23.52
C LEU A 144 7.61 12.71 -22.88
N GLY A 145 8.50 12.50 -21.90
CA GLY A 145 9.13 13.55 -21.13
C GLY A 145 8.12 14.25 -20.21
N PRO A 146 8.22 15.58 -20.01
CA PRO A 146 7.38 16.29 -19.03
C PRO A 146 5.87 16.15 -19.25
N THR A 147 5.41 15.90 -20.48
CA THR A 147 3.98 15.70 -20.81
C THR A 147 3.48 14.29 -20.57
N GLY A 148 4.39 13.35 -20.30
CA GLY A 148 4.08 11.97 -19.91
C GLY A 148 4.07 11.75 -18.41
N LEU A 149 4.35 12.78 -17.61
CA LEU A 149 4.41 12.64 -16.16
C LEU A 149 3.03 12.40 -15.56
N GLY A 150 2.90 11.29 -14.85
CA GLY A 150 1.74 10.93 -14.07
C GLY A 150 2.04 9.84 -13.05
N ALA A 151 1.15 9.73 -12.07
CA ALA A 151 1.23 8.74 -11.01
C ALA A 151 0.45 7.47 -11.36
N ILE A 152 -0.66 7.64 -12.08
CA ILE A 152 -1.57 6.57 -12.50
C ILE A 152 -1.76 6.66 -14.01
N TYR A 153 -1.81 5.50 -14.65
CA TYR A 153 -1.97 5.32 -16.08
C TYR A 153 -3.12 4.36 -16.29
N ALA A 154 -3.95 4.62 -17.30
CA ALA A 154 -4.96 3.67 -17.75
C ALA A 154 -4.74 3.34 -19.22
N GLU A 155 -4.97 2.07 -19.54
CA GLU A 155 -5.08 1.51 -20.88
C GLU A 155 -6.54 1.10 -21.07
N LEU A 156 -7.20 1.70 -22.07
CA LEU A 156 -8.58 1.41 -22.43
C LEU A 156 -8.61 0.27 -23.45
N ASN A 157 -9.63 -0.56 -23.42
CA ASN A 157 -9.89 -1.51 -24.51
C ASN A 157 -10.54 -0.82 -25.73
N GLY A 158 -11.00 0.42 -25.55
CA GLY A 158 -11.53 1.29 -26.60
C GLY A 158 -10.51 2.35 -27.02
N ALA A 159 -10.82 3.07 -28.10
CA ALA A 159 -9.88 3.99 -28.74
C ALA A 159 -9.80 5.38 -28.10
N SER A 160 -10.63 5.71 -27.10
CA SER A 160 -10.67 7.04 -26.49
C SER A 160 -11.44 7.05 -25.17
N ILE A 161 -10.95 7.81 -24.19
CA ILE A 161 -11.58 8.06 -22.88
C ILE A 161 -13.01 8.60 -22.95
N SER A 162 -13.39 9.20 -24.08
CA SER A 162 -14.74 9.71 -24.32
C SER A 162 -15.73 8.64 -24.82
N SER A 163 -15.28 7.40 -24.97
CA SER A 163 -16.11 6.32 -25.51
C SER A 163 -16.97 5.73 -24.39
N LEU A 164 -18.29 5.71 -24.61
CA LEU A 164 -19.22 5.17 -23.61
C LEU A 164 -18.98 3.67 -23.42
N GLY A 165 -18.88 3.27 -22.15
CA GLY A 165 -18.82 1.86 -21.77
C GLY A 165 -17.45 1.22 -21.91
N ASP A 166 -16.37 2.03 -21.92
CA ASP A 166 -15.02 1.50 -21.99
C ASP A 166 -14.67 0.65 -20.74
N THR A 167 -13.89 -0.38 -21.02
CA THR A 167 -13.30 -1.29 -20.04
C THR A 167 -11.79 -1.19 -20.20
N GLY A 168 -11.03 -1.55 -19.19
CA GLY A 168 -9.59 -1.43 -19.28
C GLY A 168 -8.87 -1.87 -18.02
N GLY A 169 -7.60 -1.49 -17.97
CA GLY A 169 -6.76 -1.68 -16.79
C GLY A 169 -5.93 -0.45 -16.54
N GLY A 170 -5.53 -0.28 -15.29
CA GLY A 170 -4.68 0.79 -14.84
C GLY A 170 -3.49 0.27 -14.08
N TYR A 171 -2.46 1.10 -14.00
CA TYR A 171 -1.25 0.83 -13.25
C TYR A 171 -0.62 2.13 -12.78
N GLY A 172 0.22 2.05 -11.74
CA GLY A 172 0.85 3.25 -11.22
C GLY A 172 1.75 3.02 -10.02
N ALA A 173 2.27 4.12 -9.50
CA ALA A 173 3.22 4.15 -8.41
C ALA A 173 2.72 5.07 -7.28
N TRP A 174 3.02 4.70 -6.05
CA TRP A 174 2.64 5.49 -4.88
C TRP A 174 3.79 5.63 -3.89
N ASP A 175 3.83 6.77 -3.22
CA ASP A 175 4.69 7.08 -2.09
C ASP A 175 3.88 7.19 -0.80
N VAL A 176 4.47 6.76 0.31
CA VAL A 176 3.91 6.91 1.65
C VAL A 176 3.97 8.37 2.08
N LEU A 177 2.82 8.91 2.46
CA LEU A 177 2.70 10.27 2.99
C LEU A 177 2.52 10.29 4.51
N GLY A 178 1.80 9.32 5.07
CA GLY A 178 1.48 9.32 6.49
C GLY A 178 0.50 8.23 6.92
N GLY A 179 -0.07 8.39 8.12
CA GLY A 179 -0.92 7.39 8.76
C GLY A 179 -0.20 6.57 9.82
N GLN A 180 -0.96 5.76 10.58
CA GLN A 180 -0.44 4.95 11.67
C GLN A 180 0.58 3.91 11.21
N ALA A 181 0.41 3.37 10.00
CA ALA A 181 1.27 2.33 9.45
C ALA A 181 2.40 2.85 8.54
N ALA A 182 2.49 4.16 8.31
CA ALA A 182 3.43 4.78 7.37
C ALA A 182 4.89 4.34 7.55
N LEU A 183 5.35 4.33 8.81
CA LEU A 183 6.74 4.01 9.17
C LEU A 183 7.15 2.58 8.82
N PHE A 184 6.19 1.72 8.48
CA PHE A 184 6.43 0.33 8.11
C PHE A 184 6.39 0.11 6.60
N PHE A 185 6.12 1.14 5.79
CA PHE A 185 5.94 1.00 4.34
C PHE A 185 6.72 2.00 3.48
N ASP A 186 7.29 3.07 4.07
CA ASP A 186 8.20 4.00 3.40
C ASP A 186 9.59 3.35 3.19
N THR A 187 9.70 2.55 2.13
CA THR A 187 10.88 1.72 1.86
C THR A 187 11.66 2.16 0.63
N ASN A 188 11.02 2.88 -0.30
CA ASN A 188 11.58 3.32 -1.57
C ASN A 188 12.20 2.14 -2.35
N THR A 189 11.43 1.07 -2.55
CA THR A 189 11.93 -0.21 -3.11
C THR A 189 11.52 -0.46 -4.56
N VAL A 190 10.50 0.23 -5.05
CA VAL A 190 10.02 0.10 -6.42
C VAL A 190 10.84 1.01 -7.32
N SER A 191 11.75 0.44 -8.11
CA SER A 191 12.56 1.20 -9.07
C SER A 191 12.02 1.14 -10.50
N THR A 192 11.16 0.17 -10.80
CA THR A 192 10.61 -0.04 -12.14
C THR A 192 9.18 -0.57 -12.11
N ILE A 193 8.35 -0.13 -13.05
CA ILE A 193 7.00 -0.65 -13.33
C ILE A 193 6.92 -0.97 -14.81
N ASN A 194 6.45 -2.17 -15.17
CA ASN A 194 6.37 -2.64 -16.56
C ASN A 194 7.68 -2.48 -17.36
N GLY A 195 8.84 -2.56 -16.68
CA GLY A 195 10.16 -2.39 -17.29
C GLY A 195 10.60 -0.92 -17.49
N VAL A 196 9.75 0.04 -17.10
CA VAL A 196 10.04 1.48 -17.14
C VAL A 196 10.52 1.95 -15.76
N SER A 197 11.56 2.78 -15.72
CA SER A 197 12.06 3.36 -14.48
C SER A 197 11.04 4.35 -13.89
N VAL A 198 10.80 4.28 -12.58
CA VAL A 198 9.94 5.27 -11.89
C VAL A 198 10.65 6.59 -11.60
N GLY A 199 11.92 6.72 -11.94
CA GLY A 199 12.66 7.98 -11.87
C GLY A 199 13.92 7.89 -11.02
N ALA A 200 14.32 9.03 -10.45
CA ALA A 200 15.54 9.13 -9.64
C ALA A 200 15.33 8.67 -8.20
N ASN A 201 14.11 8.80 -7.68
CA ASN A 201 13.69 8.24 -6.41
C ASN A 201 12.83 7.01 -6.72
N ASN A 202 12.97 5.97 -5.91
CA ASN A 202 12.10 4.80 -6.03
C ASN A 202 10.77 5.09 -5.36
N ALA A 203 9.70 4.48 -5.84
CA ALA A 203 8.40 4.50 -5.19
C ALA A 203 8.34 3.47 -4.03
N ASP A 204 7.32 3.61 -3.19
CA ASP A 204 7.04 2.67 -2.10
C ASP A 204 6.16 1.50 -2.55
N PHE A 205 5.19 1.79 -3.42
CA PHE A 205 4.22 0.82 -3.89
C PHE A 205 4.05 0.85 -5.41
N THR A 206 3.68 -0.31 -5.97
CA THR A 206 3.08 -0.44 -7.30
C THR A 206 1.60 -0.74 -7.18
N PHE A 207 0.82 -0.21 -8.10
CA PHE A 207 -0.60 -0.46 -8.22
C PHE A 207 -0.93 -1.04 -9.60
N SER A 208 -1.93 -1.92 -9.65
CA SER A 208 -2.57 -2.36 -10.87
C SER A 208 -4.05 -2.63 -10.64
N ASP A 209 -4.90 -2.33 -11.60
CA ASP A 209 -6.32 -2.62 -11.53
C ASP A 209 -6.93 -3.05 -12.87
N SER A 210 -8.23 -3.34 -12.80
CA SER A 210 -9.12 -3.48 -13.95
C SER A 210 -10.39 -2.70 -13.68
N PHE A 211 -10.96 -2.05 -14.68
CA PHE A 211 -12.23 -1.34 -14.57
C PHE A 211 -13.19 -1.67 -15.71
N GLN A 212 -14.48 -1.57 -15.41
CA GLN A 212 -15.59 -1.74 -16.34
C GLN A 212 -16.82 -0.99 -15.85
N PRO A 213 -17.80 -0.66 -16.72
CA PRO A 213 -19.03 -0.02 -16.29
C PRO A 213 -19.78 -0.83 -15.24
N SER A 214 -20.19 -0.18 -14.15
CA SER A 214 -20.92 -0.84 -13.04
C SER A 214 -22.39 -1.14 -13.36
N GLY A 215 -22.92 -0.58 -14.45
CA GLY A 215 -24.36 -0.51 -14.73
C GLY A 215 -25.06 0.71 -14.13
N VAL A 216 -24.37 1.49 -13.29
CA VAL A 216 -24.77 2.82 -12.85
C VAL A 216 -24.08 3.86 -13.75
N PRO A 217 -24.80 4.81 -14.38
CA PRO A 217 -24.20 5.81 -15.24
C PRO A 217 -23.12 6.64 -14.53
N GLY A 218 -21.94 6.78 -15.14
CA GLY A 218 -20.84 7.59 -14.59
C GLY A 218 -20.02 6.88 -13.52
N LEU A 219 -20.25 5.58 -13.28
CA LEU A 219 -19.59 4.80 -12.24
C LEU A 219 -19.01 3.51 -12.83
N LEU A 220 -17.71 3.34 -12.64
CA LEU A 220 -16.97 2.13 -12.99
C LEU A 220 -16.75 1.29 -11.73
N THR A 221 -16.54 -0.01 -11.95
CA THR A 221 -16.22 -0.98 -10.91
C THR A 221 -15.13 -1.93 -11.37
N GLY A 222 -14.40 -2.49 -10.42
CA GLY A 222 -13.16 -3.18 -10.70
C GLY A 222 -12.57 -3.94 -9.54
N THR A 223 -11.39 -4.46 -9.78
CA THR A 223 -10.51 -5.02 -8.75
C THR A 223 -9.16 -4.36 -8.84
N GLY A 224 -8.55 -4.10 -7.69
CA GLY A 224 -7.23 -3.51 -7.58
C GLY A 224 -6.29 -4.36 -6.77
N GLU A 225 -5.01 -4.23 -7.09
CA GLU A 225 -3.91 -4.81 -6.34
C GLU A 225 -2.88 -3.72 -6.04
N LEU A 226 -2.53 -3.60 -4.77
CA LEU A 226 -1.45 -2.72 -4.29
C LEU A 226 -0.34 -3.60 -3.71
N LYS A 227 0.86 -3.46 -4.26
CA LYS A 227 2.05 -4.21 -3.83
C LYS A 227 3.09 -3.26 -3.31
N GLY A 228 3.69 -3.60 -2.18
CA GLY A 228 4.81 -2.86 -1.62
C GLY A 228 5.77 -3.79 -0.90
N LYS A 229 6.55 -3.21 0.00
CA LYS A 229 7.41 -3.97 0.89
C LYS A 229 7.31 -3.42 2.30
N THR A 230 7.39 -4.31 3.28
CA THR A 230 7.43 -3.91 4.68
C THR A 230 8.85 -3.55 5.11
N GLY A 231 8.96 -2.45 5.84
CA GLY A 231 10.08 -2.21 6.74
C GLY A 231 9.93 -3.08 7.99
N SER A 232 11.02 -3.29 8.72
CA SER A 232 11.00 -4.14 9.93
C SER A 232 10.08 -3.54 11.01
N VAL A 233 9.00 -4.23 11.37
CA VAL A 233 8.17 -3.88 12.53
C VAL A 233 8.88 -4.35 13.82
N PRO A 234 9.17 -3.46 14.79
CA PRO A 234 9.73 -3.89 16.07
C PRO A 234 8.75 -4.86 16.77
N GLU A 235 9.16 -6.13 16.89
CA GLU A 235 8.33 -7.14 17.53
C GLU A 235 8.04 -6.73 19.00
N PRO A 236 6.77 -6.62 19.42
CA PRO A 236 6.44 -6.32 20.83
C PRO A 236 7.05 -7.33 21.82
N GLY A 237 7.23 -8.57 21.38
CA GLY A 237 7.77 -9.66 22.20
C GLY A 237 9.29 -9.58 22.42
N SER A 238 10.07 -9.10 21.45
CA SER A 238 11.53 -9.03 21.57
C SER A 238 11.96 -7.92 22.55
N LEU A 239 11.25 -6.78 22.55
CA LEU A 239 11.44 -5.72 23.55
C LEU A 239 11.04 -6.18 24.95
N LEU A 240 9.93 -6.91 25.09
CA LEU A 240 9.50 -7.47 26.37
C LEU A 240 10.49 -8.52 26.88
N LEU A 241 10.94 -9.44 26.03
CA LEU A 241 11.88 -10.50 26.43
C LEU A 241 13.28 -9.95 26.72
N LEU A 242 13.74 -8.95 25.98
CA LEU A 242 14.94 -8.19 26.30
C LEU A 242 14.79 -7.46 27.64
N SER A 243 13.65 -6.82 27.89
CA SER A 243 13.35 -6.13 29.15
C SER A 243 13.28 -7.10 30.33
N VAL A 244 12.63 -8.26 30.18
CA VAL A 244 12.61 -9.33 31.17
C VAL A 244 13.99 -9.96 31.36
N GLY A 245 14.77 -10.11 30.29
CA GLY A 245 16.16 -10.58 30.34
C GLY A 245 17.06 -9.62 31.10
N LEU A 246 16.93 -8.31 30.88
CA LEU A 246 17.65 -7.26 31.61
C LEU A 246 17.20 -7.17 33.07
N LEU A 247 15.90 -7.29 33.36
CA LEU A 247 15.38 -7.35 34.73
C LEU A 247 15.86 -8.62 35.46
N GLY A 248 15.87 -9.76 34.78
CA GLY A 248 16.41 -11.02 35.30
C GLY A 248 17.92 -10.97 35.56
N MET A 249 18.67 -10.23 34.72
CA MET A 249 20.10 -9.96 34.95
C MET A 249 20.33 -8.95 36.09
N GLY A 250 19.48 -7.93 36.24
CA GLY A 250 19.52 -6.95 37.33
C GLY A 250 19.17 -7.54 38.69
N LEU A 251 18.25 -8.49 38.73
CA LEU A 251 17.89 -9.25 39.94
C LEU A 251 18.92 -10.35 40.28
N ARG A 252 19.84 -10.67 39.36
CA ARG A 252 20.98 -11.58 39.60
C ARG A 252 22.16 -10.93 40.32
N LYS A 253 21.97 -9.76 40.92
CA LYS A 253 22.87 -9.23 41.93
C LYS A 253 22.37 -9.64 43.31
N SER A 254 22.56 -10.92 43.64
CA SER A 254 22.32 -11.44 44.98
C SER A 254 23.41 -10.97 45.94
N TYR A 255 22.96 -10.45 47.09
CA TYR A 255 23.37 -10.94 48.40
C TYR A 255 24.83 -11.41 48.50
N ARG A 256 25.69 -10.50 48.95
CA ARG A 256 26.78 -10.71 49.91
C ARG A 256 27.27 -9.36 50.41
#